data_AF-A0A3S3CUN7-F1
#
_entry.id   AF-A0A3S3CUN7-F1
#
_cell.length_a   1.000
_cell.length_b   1.000
_cell.length_c   1.000
_cell.angle_alpha   90.00
_cell.angle_beta   90.00
_cell.angle_gamma   90.00
#
_symmetry.space_group_name_H-M   'P 1'
#
loop_
_entity.id
_entity.type
_entity.pdbx_description
1 polymer ?
#
loop_
_entity_poly.entity_id
_entity_poly.type
_entity_poly.pdbx_seq_one_letter_code
_entity_poly.pdbx_strand_id
1 'polypeptide(L)'
;MSVETDSLAVRATGSSGDVDETTLDRLEQEIAELDALILAAVRQRTDIARSLATVEAEEHDDAASRFEDLGSDGPALDRMLARLSAHDSE
;
A
#
# COMPACT_ATOMS: atom_id res chain seq x y z
N MET A 1 14.17 17.03 -5.76
CA MET A 1 13.78 15.85 -6.57
C MET A 1 12.57 16.23 -7.40
N SER A 2 12.68 16.25 -8.72
CA SER A 2 11.58 16.55 -9.63
C SER A 2 10.90 15.22 -9.96
N VAL A 3 9.64 15.04 -9.54
CA VAL A 3 8.84 13.90 -9.95
C VAL A 3 8.15 14.31 -11.25
N GLU A 4 8.74 13.91 -12.38
CA GLU A 4 8.10 14.02 -13.68
C GLU A 4 6.89 13.08 -13.69
N THR A 5 5.70 13.68 -13.70
CA THR A 5 4.46 12.94 -13.94
C THR A 5 4.18 13.03 -15.43
N ASP A 6 4.47 11.95 -16.15
CA ASP A 6 4.01 11.77 -17.52
C ASP A 6 2.47 11.78 -17.50
N SER A 7 1.91 12.94 -17.82
CA SER A 7 0.49 13.16 -17.91
C SER A 7 -0.04 12.40 -19.13
N LEU A 8 -0.78 11.34 -18.89
CA LEU A 8 -1.47 10.56 -19.90
C LEU A 8 -2.53 11.45 -20.57
N ALA A 9 -2.19 12.04 -21.70
CA ALA A 9 -3.11 12.81 -22.52
C ALA A 9 -4.13 11.85 -23.15
N VAL A 10 -5.26 11.62 -22.48
CA VAL A 10 -6.42 10.94 -23.04
C VAL A 10 -6.96 11.81 -24.17
N ARG A 11 -6.52 11.50 -25.40
CA ARG A 11 -7.12 12.02 -26.62
C ARG A 11 -8.51 11.40 -26.77
N ALA A 12 -9.51 12.08 -26.24
CA ALA A 12 -10.90 11.88 -26.65
C ALA A 12 -11.08 12.45 -28.07
N THR A 13 -10.54 11.76 -29.09
CA THR A 13 -10.87 12.03 -30.49
C THR A 13 -12.22 11.40 -30.82
N GLY A 14 -13.29 11.99 -30.30
CA GLY A 14 -14.67 11.68 -30.68
C GLY A 14 -15.14 12.57 -31.82
N SER A 15 -14.57 12.39 -33.01
CA SER A 15 -15.24 12.82 -34.24
C SER A 15 -16.41 11.87 -34.43
N SER A 16 -17.63 12.38 -34.22
CA SER A 16 -18.89 11.65 -34.39
C SER A 16 -19.07 11.22 -35.85
N GLY A 17 -18.47 10.11 -36.24
CA GLY A 17 -18.74 9.38 -37.47
C GLY A 17 -18.88 7.92 -37.08
N ASP A 18 -20.06 7.34 -37.33
CA ASP A 18 -20.44 5.94 -37.16
C ASP A 18 -19.34 5.07 -36.51
N VAL A 19 -19.40 4.97 -35.19
CA VAL A 19 -18.64 3.93 -34.47
C VAL A 19 -19.24 2.62 -34.94
N ASP A 20 -18.50 1.91 -35.78
CA ASP A 20 -18.88 0.60 -36.30
C ASP A 20 -19.23 -0.33 -35.13
N GLU A 21 -20.36 -1.03 -35.19
CA GLU A 21 -20.90 -1.85 -34.10
C GLU A 21 -19.87 -2.88 -33.61
N THR A 22 -19.04 -3.38 -34.52
CA THR A 22 -17.92 -4.28 -34.19
C THR A 22 -16.82 -3.63 -33.34
N THR A 23 -16.59 -2.32 -33.51
CA THR A 23 -15.64 -1.56 -32.70
C THR A 23 -16.21 -1.26 -31.31
N LEU A 24 -17.53 -1.08 -31.20
CA LEU A 24 -18.20 -0.93 -29.92
C LEU A 24 -18.12 -2.22 -29.11
N ASP A 25 -18.46 -3.37 -29.69
CA ASP A 25 -18.37 -4.68 -29.04
C ASP A 25 -16.94 -4.98 -28.55
N ARG A 26 -15.94 -4.63 -29.36
CA ARG A 26 -14.54 -4.80 -28.97
C ARG A 26 -14.16 -3.93 -27.77
N LEU A 27 -14.58 -2.67 -27.76
CA LEU A 27 -14.30 -1.75 -26.66
C LEU A 27 -15.00 -2.18 -25.38
N GLU A 28 -16.24 -2.69 -25.46
CA GLU A 28 -16.95 -3.24 -24.31
C GLU A 28 -16.23 -4.45 -23.73
N GLN A 29 -15.74 -5.36 -24.58
CA GLN A 29 -14.95 -6.50 -24.15
C GLN A 29 -13.62 -6.05 -23.49
N GLU A 30 -12.94 -5.07 -24.06
CA GLU A 30 -11.70 -4.51 -23.50
C GLU A 30 -11.96 -3.85 -22.13
N ILE A 31 -13.05 -3.11 -21.98
CA ILE A 31 -13.47 -2.54 -20.69
C ILE A 31 -13.73 -3.64 -19.66
N ALA A 32 -14.43 -4.71 -20.03
CA ALA A 32 -14.71 -5.83 -19.12
C ALA A 32 -13.42 -6.53 -18.65
N GLU A 33 -12.44 -6.69 -19.54
CA GLU A 33 -11.13 -7.25 -19.19
C GLU A 33 -10.34 -6.33 -18.26
N LEU A 34 -10.36 -5.02 -18.52
CA LEU A 34 -9.72 -4.03 -17.65
C LEU A 34 -10.36 -3.98 -16.27
N ASP A 35 -11.69 -4.04 -16.17
CA ASP A 35 -12.40 -4.08 -14.89
C ASP A 35 -12.05 -5.33 -14.10
N ALA A 36 -11.91 -6.49 -14.75
CA ALA A 36 -11.47 -7.72 -14.09
C ALA A 36 -10.04 -7.57 -13.52
N LEU A 37 -9.13 -6.94 -14.28
CA LEU A 37 -7.77 -6.66 -13.82
C LEU A 37 -7.74 -5.67 -12.66
N ILE A 38 -8.54 -4.60 -12.72
CA ILE A 38 -8.67 -3.62 -11.64
C ILE A 38 -9.17 -4.29 -10.36
N LEU A 39 -10.22 -5.11 -10.45
CA LEU A 39 -10.74 -5.84 -9.30
C LEU A 39 -9.71 -6.81 -8.69
N ALA A 40 -8.92 -7.48 -9.52
CA ALA A 40 -7.83 -8.35 -9.06
C ALA A 40 -6.75 -7.53 -8.31
N ALA A 41 -6.33 -6.40 -8.88
CA ALA A 41 -5.35 -5.51 -8.27
C ALA A 41 -5.84 -4.92 -6.93
N VAL A 42 -7.13 -4.54 -6.85
CA VAL A 42 -7.74 -4.05 -5.61
C VAL A 42 -7.73 -5.13 -4.53
N ARG A 43 -8.10 -6.38 -4.86
CA ARG A 43 -8.05 -7.50 -3.91
C ARG A 43 -6.64 -7.73 -3.38
N GLN A 44 -5.65 -7.79 -4.27
CA GLN A 44 -4.26 -7.94 -3.88
C GLN A 44 -3.80 -6.81 -2.95
N ARG A 45 -4.14 -5.56 -3.28
CA ARG A 45 -3.83 -4.40 -2.44
C ARG A 45 -4.51 -4.51 -1.07
N THR A 46 -5.77 -4.96 -1.01
CA THR A 46 -6.48 -5.15 0.25
C THR A 46 -5.86 -6.26 1.10
N ASP A 47 -5.43 -7.36 0.49
CA ASP A 47 -4.79 -8.45 1.20
C ASP A 47 -3.41 -8.05 1.74
N ILE A 48 -2.63 -7.29 0.95
CA ILE A 48 -1.37 -6.68 1.41
C ILE A 48 -1.64 -5.73 2.57
N ALA A 49 -2.62 -4.83 2.45
CA ALA A 49 -2.95 -3.88 3.52
C ALA A 49 -3.38 -4.59 4.81
N ARG A 50 -4.12 -5.70 4.71
CA ARG A 50 -4.50 -6.52 5.87
C ARG A 50 -3.27 -7.20 6.50
N SER A 51 -2.38 -7.75 5.67
CA SER A 51 -1.13 -8.34 6.14
C SER A 51 -0.27 -7.32 6.89
N LEU A 52 -0.08 -6.13 6.30
CA LEU A 52 0.69 -5.05 6.92
C LEU A 52 0.06 -4.58 8.25
N ALA A 53 -1.26 -4.40 8.30
CA ALA A 53 -1.94 -4.03 9.54
C ALA A 53 -1.79 -5.10 10.65
N THR A 54 -1.68 -6.38 10.26
CA THR A 54 -1.43 -7.47 11.22
C THR A 54 0.01 -7.42 11.74
N VAL A 55 0.98 -7.15 10.86
CA VAL A 55 2.40 -6.98 11.23
C VAL A 55 2.59 -5.77 12.14
N GLU A 56 1.99 -4.62 11.84
CA GLU A 56 2.07 -3.42 12.70
C GLU A 56 1.47 -3.66 14.09
N ALA A 57 0.38 -4.43 14.18
CA ALA A 57 -0.22 -4.82 15.46
C ALA A 57 0.69 -5.75 16.28
N GLU A 58 1.32 -6.74 15.66
CA GLU A 58 2.27 -7.63 16.34
C GLU A 58 3.55 -6.89 16.76
N GLU A 59 4.07 -5.96 15.96
CA GLU A 59 5.23 -5.15 16.33
C GLU A 59 4.94 -4.20 17.50
N HIS A 60 3.72 -3.65 17.60
CA HIS A 60 3.33 -2.80 18.72
C HIS A 60 3.14 -3.57 20.02
N ASP A 61 2.61 -4.80 19.96
CA ASP A 61 2.44 -5.65 21.14
C ASP A 61 3.80 -6.19 21.64
N ASP A 62 4.69 -6.61 20.72
CA ASP A 62 6.02 -7.13 21.05
C ASP A 62 6.99 -6.02 21.54
N ALA A 63 6.82 -4.78 21.08
CA ALA A 63 7.60 -3.65 21.58
C ALA A 63 7.16 -3.17 22.96
N ALA A 64 5.86 -3.20 23.27
CA ALA A 64 5.33 -2.79 24.57
C ALA A 64 5.60 -3.82 25.68
N SER A 65 5.66 -5.12 25.33
CA SER A 65 5.77 -6.21 26.30
C SER A 65 7.15 -6.85 26.40
N ARG A 66 8.15 -6.43 25.60
CA ARG A 66 9.48 -7.08 25.50
C ARG A 66 10.25 -7.26 26.82
N PHE A 67 9.95 -6.44 27.82
CA PHE A 67 10.57 -6.52 29.15
C PHE A 67 9.56 -6.60 30.30
N GLU A 68 8.28 -6.82 30.00
CA GLU A 68 7.22 -6.87 31.02
C GLU A 68 7.40 -8.10 31.94
N ASP A 69 7.94 -9.19 31.41
CA ASP A 69 8.32 -10.40 32.16
C ASP A 69 9.50 -10.20 33.13
N LEU A 70 10.24 -9.09 33.03
CA LEU A 70 11.33 -8.75 33.95
C LEU A 70 10.84 -7.99 35.20
N GLY A 71 9.52 -7.80 35.34
CA GLY A 71 8.93 -7.13 36.50
C GLY A 71 9.43 -5.69 36.65
N SER A 72 9.91 -5.31 37.84
CA SER A 72 10.37 -3.94 38.12
C SER A 72 11.61 -3.52 37.32
N ASP A 73 12.34 -4.47 36.75
CA ASP A 73 13.62 -4.24 36.10
C ASP A 73 13.48 -3.93 34.60
N GLY A 74 12.35 -4.32 33.99
CA GLY A 74 12.06 -4.02 32.59
C GLY A 74 12.10 -2.53 32.24
N PRO A 75 11.42 -1.65 33.00
CA PRO A 75 11.46 -0.20 32.80
C PRO A 75 12.85 0.45 32.98
N ALA A 76 13.79 -0.22 33.64
CA ALA A 76 15.17 0.26 33.73
C ALA A 76 15.96 -0.11 32.47
N LEU A 77 15.74 -1.31 31.94
CA LEU A 77 16.35 -1.83 30.71
C LEU A 77 15.91 -1.03 29.48
N ASP A 78 14.61 -0.72 29.37
CA ASP A 78 14.08 0.14 28.30
C ASP A 78 14.74 1.53 28.28
N ARG A 79 14.85 2.16 29.45
CA ARG A 79 15.50 3.48 29.56
C ARG A 79 16.98 3.45 29.18
N MET A 80 17.66 2.36 29.49
CA MET A 80 19.08 2.21 29.17
C MET A 80 19.30 1.99 27.67
N LEU A 81 18.46 1.18 27.03
CA LEU A 81 18.49 0.93 25.58
C LEU A 81 18.11 2.19 24.79
N ALA A 82 17.05 2.90 25.20
CA ALA A 82 16.65 4.17 24.58
C ALA A 82 17.76 5.24 24.66
N ARG A 83 18.54 5.25 25.74
CA ARG A 83 19.69 6.14 25.87
C ARG A 83 20.84 5.74 24.95
N LEU A 84 21.06 4.44 24.75
CA LEU A 84 22.10 3.92 23.88
C LEU A 84 21.79 4.20 22.40
N SER A 85 20.55 3.99 21.97
CA SER A 85 20.11 4.30 20.59
C SER A 85 20.17 5.80 20.28
N ALA A 86 19.93 6.66 21.28
CA ALA A 86 20.10 8.10 21.14
C ALA A 86 21.58 8.53 21.01
N HIS A 87 22.53 7.76 21.51
CA HIS A 87 23.98 8.02 21.34
C HIS A 87 24.55 7.49 20.01
N ASP A 88 23.84 6.58 19.34
CA ASP A 88 24.25 5.98 18.06
C ASP A 88 23.71 6.75 16.83
N SER A 89 22.96 7.84 17.09
CA SER A 89 22.36 8.70 16.06
C SER A 89 23.07 10.05 15.88
N GLU A 90 24.24 10.25 16.50
CA GLU A 90 25.15 11.40 16.29
C GLU A 90 26.43 10.96 15.56
#